data_AF-S8E8M2-F1
#
_entry.id   AF-S8E8M2-F1
#
_cell.length_a   1.000
_cell.length_b   1.000
_cell.length_c   1.000
_cell.angle_alpha   90.00
_cell.angle_beta   90.00
_cell.angle_gamma   90.00
#
_symmetry.space_group_name_H-M   'P 1'
#
loop_
_entity.id
_entity.type
_entity.pdbx_description
1 polymer ?
#
loop_
_entity_poly.entity_id
_entity_poly.type
_entity_poly.pdbx_seq_one_letter_code
_entity_poly.pdbx_strand_id
1 'polypeptide(L)'
;MFGNLILFLASLAVLHAAYSTYEHLSYLKALGRPEGSLPQDIVFEALAALALGIIGSAIRTPELREVTWRSEMKRRSAEEQDPRLSFKTFAQRAGILPGATESAS
;
A
#
# COMPACT_ATOMS: atom_id res chain seq x y z
N MET A 1 -1.51 3.81 -8.46
CA MET A 1 -1.24 2.73 -9.44
C MET A 1 0.18 2.74 -9.96
N PHE A 2 0.70 3.91 -10.39
CA PHE A 2 2.06 4.05 -10.92
C PHE A 2 3.18 3.52 -10.00
N GLY A 3 3.16 3.84 -8.70
CA GLY A 3 4.13 3.29 -7.73
C GLY A 3 4.12 1.77 -7.63
N ASN A 4 2.95 1.11 -7.76
CA ASN A 4 2.87 -0.36 -7.76
C ASN A 4 3.52 -0.96 -9.02
N LEU A 5 3.36 -0.31 -10.18
CA LEU A 5 3.99 -0.76 -11.42
C LEU A 5 5.51 -0.68 -11.33
N ILE A 6 6.04 0.44 -10.82
CA ILE A 6 7.49 0.61 -10.60
C ILE A 6 8.01 -0.45 -9.63
N LEU A 7 7.32 -0.69 -8.52
CA LEU A 7 7.73 -1.72 -7.56
C LEU A 7 7.69 -3.13 -8.14
N PHE A 8 6.72 -3.43 -9.00
CA PHE A 8 6.66 -4.71 -9.70
C PHE A 8 7.86 -4.88 -10.65
N LEU A 9 8.16 -3.86 -11.46
CA LEU A 9 9.32 -3.87 -12.35
C LEU A 9 10.65 -3.94 -11.57
N ALA A 10 10.77 -3.19 -10.48
CA ALA A 10 11.94 -3.25 -9.60
C ALA A 10 12.11 -4.65 -9.01
N SER A 11 11.02 -5.30 -8.60
CA SER A 11 11.05 -6.67 -8.07
C SER A 11 11.51 -7.67 -9.12
N LEU A 12 11.01 -7.57 -10.37
CA LEU A 12 11.48 -8.39 -11.48
C LEU A 12 12.96 -8.15 -11.80
N ALA A 13 13.40 -6.89 -11.81
CA ALA A 13 14.80 -6.53 -12.07
C ALA A 13 15.75 -7.05 -10.99
N VAL A 14 15.37 -6.97 -9.70
CA VAL A 14 16.16 -7.56 -8.61
C VAL A 14 16.24 -9.08 -8.76
N LEU A 15 15.13 -9.75 -9.08
CA LEU A 15 15.12 -11.20 -9.30
C LEU A 15 15.98 -11.60 -10.50
N HIS A 16 15.95 -10.81 -11.57
CA HIS A 16 16.80 -11.01 -12.75
C HIS A 16 18.28 -10.91 -12.38
N ALA A 17 18.69 -9.81 -11.72
CA ALA A 17 20.07 -9.63 -11.28
C ALA A 17 20.52 -10.71 -10.28
N ALA A 18 19.63 -11.18 -9.41
CA ALA A 18 19.91 -12.27 -8.48
C ALA A 18 20.13 -13.60 -9.22
N TYR A 19 19.32 -13.89 -10.23
CA TYR A 19 19.50 -15.07 -11.08
C TYR A 19 20.81 -15.01 -11.86
N SER A 20 21.14 -13.87 -12.48
CA SER A 20 22.41 -13.67 -13.20
C SER A 20 23.62 -13.83 -12.27
N THR A 21 23.54 -13.30 -11.04
CA THR A 21 24.56 -13.50 -10.02
C THR A 21 24.73 -14.99 -9.68
N TYR A 22 23.62 -15.70 -9.48
CA TYR A 22 23.63 -17.13 -9.19
C TYR A 22 24.26 -17.94 -10.32
N GLU A 23 23.89 -17.66 -11.57
CA GLU A 23 24.43 -18.34 -12.75
C GLU A 23 25.95 -18.11 -12.87
N HIS A 24 26.40 -16.85 -12.76
CA HIS A 24 27.82 -16.50 -12.84
C HIS A 24 28.65 -17.19 -11.76
N LEU A 25 28.18 -17.17 -10.51
CA LEU A 25 28.88 -17.83 -9.40
C LEU A 25 28.86 -19.36 -9.52
N SER A 26 27.75 -19.93 -10.01
CA SER A 26 27.64 -21.37 -10.26
C SER A 26 28.62 -21.81 -11.36
N TYR A 27 28.77 -21.00 -12.40
CA TYR A 27 29.73 -21.23 -13.47
C TYR A 27 31.18 -21.16 -12.98
N LEU A 28 31.54 -20.12 -12.21
CA LEU A 28 32.87 -20.00 -11.61
C LEU A 28 33.21 -21.18 -10.69
N LYS A 29 32.22 -21.65 -9.92
CA LYS A 29 32.36 -22.83 -9.06
C LYS A 29 32.60 -24.10 -9.88
N ALA A 30 31.88 -24.28 -10.99
CA ALA A 30 32.07 -25.42 -11.88
C ALA A 30 33.45 -25.43 -12.56
N LEU A 31 34.02 -24.25 -12.82
CA LEU A 31 35.39 -24.09 -13.35
C LEU A 31 36.50 -24.27 -12.30
N GLY A 32 36.16 -24.49 -11.03
CA GLY A 32 37.13 -24.57 -9.94
C GLY A 32 37.85 -23.25 -9.64
N ARG A 33 37.28 -22.11 -10.03
CA ARG A 33 37.84 -20.76 -9.83
C ARG A 33 36.84 -19.87 -9.09
N PRO A 34 36.62 -20.08 -7.79
CA PRO A 34 35.59 -19.36 -7.03
C PRO A 34 35.91 -17.88 -6.80
N GLU A 35 37.16 -17.44 -7.02
CA GLU A 35 37.63 -16.08 -6.67
C GLU A 35 37.40 -15.03 -7.77
N GLY A 36 36.44 -15.26 -8.67
CA GLY A 36 36.09 -14.29 -9.71
C GLY A 36 35.22 -13.15 -9.19
N SER A 37 35.55 -11.91 -9.56
CA SER A 37 34.67 -10.76 -9.32
C SER A 37 33.37 -10.86 -10.12
N LEU A 38 32.31 -10.23 -9.63
CA LEU A 38 31.09 -10.08 -10.39
C LEU A 38 31.29 -9.14 -11.58
N PRO A 39 30.72 -9.47 -12.75
CA PRO A 39 30.60 -8.56 -13.87
C PRO A 39 29.92 -7.24 -13.46
N GLN A 40 30.44 -6.12 -13.98
CA GLN A 40 29.97 -4.79 -13.58
C GLN A 40 28.52 -4.51 -14.02
N ASP A 41 28.08 -5.10 -15.12
CA ASP A 41 26.70 -5.05 -15.61
C ASP A 41 25.70 -5.58 -14.58
N ILE A 42 25.96 -6.75 -13.98
CA ILE A 42 25.12 -7.32 -12.92
C ILE A 42 25.06 -6.39 -11.71
N VAL A 43 26.20 -5.78 -11.35
CA VAL A 43 26.27 -4.82 -10.24
C VAL A 43 25.42 -3.58 -10.53
N PHE A 44 25.55 -2.99 -11.73
CA PHE A 44 24.77 -1.82 -12.12
C PHE A 44 23.27 -2.15 -12.24
N GLU A 45 22.92 -3.34 -12.73
CA GLU A 45 21.53 -3.79 -12.80
C GLU A 45 20.91 -3.92 -11.40
N ALA A 46 21.62 -4.53 -10.45
CA ALA A 46 21.18 -4.64 -9.06
C ALA A 46 21.01 -3.26 -8.39
N LEU A 47 21.95 -2.33 -8.63
CA LEU A 47 21.87 -0.96 -8.12
C LEU A 47 20.72 -0.17 -8.75
N ALA A 48 20.48 -0.34 -10.05
CA ALA A 48 19.35 0.28 -10.73
C ALA A 48 18.02 -0.26 -10.20
N ALA A 49 17.91 -1.57 -10.00
CA ALA A 49 16.73 -2.21 -9.43
C ALA A 49 16.45 -1.73 -7.99
N LEU A 50 17.51 -1.55 -7.18
CA LEU A 50 17.40 -0.95 -5.84
C LEU A 50 16.88 0.48 -5.91
N ALA A 51 17.46 1.33 -6.77
CA ALA A 51 17.04 2.72 -6.92
C ALA A 51 15.56 2.82 -7.37
N LEU A 52 15.15 1.99 -8.32
CA LEU A 52 13.76 1.89 -8.76
C LEU A 52 12.83 1.45 -7.62
N GLY A 53 13.26 0.48 -6.79
CA GLY A 53 12.51 0.05 -5.62
C GLY A 53 12.28 1.18 -4.62
N ILE A 54 13.33 1.96 -4.33
CA ILE A 54 13.25 3.14 -3.45
C ILE A 54 12.25 4.16 -4.02
N ILE A 55 12.41 4.55 -5.28
CA ILE A 55 11.54 5.55 -5.94
C ILE A 55 10.09 5.04 -5.99
N GLY A 56 9.88 3.79 -6.38
CA GLY A 56 8.55 3.17 -6.44
C GLY A 56 7.87 3.14 -5.07
N SER A 57 8.63 2.84 -4.01
CA SER A 57 8.13 2.85 -2.63
C SER A 57 7.73 4.25 -2.16
N ALA A 58 8.54 5.26 -2.47
CA ALA A 58 8.26 6.64 -2.12
C ALA A 58 6.99 7.15 -2.81
N ILE A 59 6.83 6.88 -4.11
CA ILE A 59 5.63 7.28 -4.88
C ILE A 59 4.37 6.52 -4.41
N ARG A 60 4.50 5.26 -3.99
CA ARG A 60 3.37 4.47 -3.48
C ARG A 60 2.88 4.97 -2.12
N THR A 61 3.74 5.61 -1.33
CA THR A 61 3.43 6.00 0.04
C THR A 61 2.35 7.09 0.04
N PRO A 62 1.28 6.94 0.86
CA PRO A 62 0.25 7.96 0.95
C PRO A 62 0.81 9.27 1.52
N GLU A 63 0.14 10.38 1.20
CA GLU A 63 0.52 11.69 1.74
C GLU A 63 0.54 11.69 3.26
N LEU A 64 1.53 12.38 3.83
CA LEU A 64 1.64 12.54 5.27
C LEU A 64 0.42 13.33 5.78
N ARG A 65 -0.20 12.83 6.85
CA ARG A 65 -1.31 13.51 7.50
C ARG A 65 -0.78 14.69 8.33
N GLU A 66 -1.44 15.84 8.22
CA GLU A 66 -1.15 16.98 9.09
C GLU A 66 -1.50 16.66 10.55
N VAL A 67 -0.64 17.09 11.48
CA VAL A 67 -0.77 16.82 12.92
C VAL A 67 -1.65 17.85 13.64
N THR A 68 -2.00 18.96 12.99
CA THR A 68 -2.73 20.05 13.64
C THR A 68 -4.21 19.73 13.82
N TRP A 69 -4.70 19.84 15.06
CA TRP A 69 -6.12 19.65 15.39
C TRP A 69 -7.07 20.49 14.54
N ARG A 70 -6.67 21.74 14.20
CA ARG A 70 -7.45 22.63 13.34
C ARG A 70 -7.66 22.09 11.92
N SER A 71 -6.65 21.45 11.32
CA SER A 71 -6.80 20.86 9.98
C SER A 71 -7.51 19.51 10.02
N GLU A 72 -7.41 18.79 11.14
CA GLU A 72 -8.21 17.60 11.43
C GLU A 72 -9.71 17.93 11.49
N MET A 73 -10.09 18.96 12.26
CA MET A 73 -11.48 19.41 12.39
C MET A 73 -12.07 19.92 11.07
N LYS A 74 -11.26 20.48 10.16
CA LYS A 74 -11.73 20.96 8.84
C LYS A 74 -12.19 19.81 7.92
N ARG A 75 -11.66 18.60 8.11
CA ARG A 75 -12.03 17.42 7.30
C ARG A 75 -13.28 16.69 7.82
N ARG A 76 -13.70 16.92 9.08
CA ARG A 76 -14.88 16.28 9.68
C ARG A 76 -16.15 17.06 9.36
N SER A 77 -17.23 16.37 9.03
CA SER A 77 -18.55 17.00 8.84
C SER A 77 -19.18 17.35 10.18
N ALA A 78 -19.95 18.44 10.22
CA ALA A 78 -20.63 18.89 11.45
C ALA A 78 -21.68 17.87 11.94
N GLU A 79 -22.20 17.02 11.05
CA GLU A 79 -23.18 15.97 11.39
C GLU A 79 -22.54 14.73 12.03
N GLU A 80 -21.26 14.47 11.76
CA GLU A 80 -20.50 13.35 12.34
C GLU A 80 -20.02 13.67 13.77
N GLN A 81 -19.89 14.96 14.08
CA GLN A 81 -19.67 15.46 15.43
C GLN A 81 -20.99 15.80 16.11
N ASP A 82 -21.83 14.80 16.39
CA ASP A 82 -22.85 14.97 17.42
C ASP A 82 -22.24 14.61 18.79
N PRO A 83 -21.78 15.60 19.59
CA PRO A 83 -21.21 15.34 20.91
C PRO A 83 -22.25 14.75 21.88
N ARG A 84 -23.52 14.70 21.51
CA ARG A 84 -24.63 14.23 22.33
C ARG A 84 -25.06 12.81 21.99
N LEU A 85 -24.24 12.03 21.27
CA LEU A 85 -24.49 10.59 21.05
C LEU A 85 -24.80 9.84 22.37
N SER A 86 -24.11 10.18 23.47
CA SER A 86 -24.37 9.60 24.79
C SER A 86 -25.70 10.02 25.43
N PHE A 87 -26.33 11.08 24.92
CA PHE A 87 -27.62 11.61 25.38
C PHE A 87 -28.73 11.43 24.34
N LYS A 88 -28.47 10.66 23.28
CA LYS A 88 -29.44 10.43 22.21
C LYS A 88 -30.62 9.64 22.80
N THR A 89 -31.74 10.32 22.97
CA THR A 89 -32.95 9.70 23.50
C THR A 89 -33.58 8.84 22.39
N PHE A 90 -33.74 7.54 22.61
CA PHE A 90 -34.46 6.64 21.69
C PHE A 90 -35.98 6.84 21.78
N ALA A 91 -36.45 8.08 21.81
CA ALA A 91 -37.86 8.38 21.56
C ALA A 91 -38.10 8.34 20.05
N GLN A 92 -37.92 7.15 19.46
CA GLN A 92 -38.54 6.84 18.18
C GLN A 92 -40.02 7.06 18.43
N ARG A 93 -40.60 8.11 17.83
CA ARG A 93 -42.02 8.41 17.94
C ARG A 93 -42.77 7.12 17.58
N ALA A 94 -43.24 6.40 18.61
CA ALA A 94 -44.15 5.29 18.45
C ALA A 94 -45.43 5.92 17.89
N GLY A 95 -45.50 5.93 16.58
CA GLY A 95 -46.44 6.75 15.85
C GLY A 95 -46.53 6.21 14.44
N ILE A 96 -47.07 5.00 14.35
CA ILE A 96 -47.78 4.48 13.17
C ILE A 96 -46.86 4.05 12.03
N LEU A 97 -46.65 2.74 11.91
CA LEU A 97 -46.52 2.11 10.61
C LEU A 97 -47.87 2.33 9.88
N PRO A 98 -47.92 2.86 8.64
CA PRO A 98 -49.09 2.71 7.80
C PRO A 98 -49.15 1.25 7.36
N GLY A 99 -49.76 0.44 8.22
CA GLY A 99 -50.03 -0.98 8.03
C GLY A 99 -51.23 -1.37 8.90
N ALA A 100 -52.28 -0.56 8.84
CA ALA A 100 -53.55 -0.92 9.45
C ALA A 100 -54.32 -1.82 8.49
N THR A 101 -54.53 -3.05 8.95
CA THR A 101 -55.68 -3.93 8.68
C THR A 101 -55.90 -4.39 7.24
N GLU A 102 -55.34 -5.56 6.92
CA GLU A 102 -56.04 -6.53 6.08
C GLU A 102 -56.33 -7.76 6.96
N SER A 103 -57.52 -7.77 7.55
CA SER A 103 -58.12 -9.00 8.09
C SER A 103 -59.62 -8.98 7.84
N ALA A 104 -60.05 -9.89 6.97
CA ALA A 104 -61.34 -10.59 6.98
C ALA A 104 -62.63 -9.76 6.91
N SER A 105 -63.24 -9.79 5.72
CA SER A 105 -64.65 -10.15 5.54
C SER A 105 -64.80 -10.94 4.25
#